data_AF-A0A933DIG8-F1
#
_entry.id   AF-A0A933DIG8-F1
#
_cell.length_a   1.000
_cell.length_b   1.000
_cell.length_c   1.000
_cell.angle_alpha   90.00
_cell.angle_beta   90.00
_cell.angle_gamma   90.00
#
_symmetry.space_group_name_H-M   'P 1'
#
loop_
_entity.id
_entity.type
_entity.pdbx_description
1 polymer ?
#
loop_
_entity_poly.entity_id
_entity_poly.type
_entity_poly.pdbx_seq_one_letter_code
_entity_poly.pdbx_strand_id
1 'polypeptide(L)'
;MWSFVLGSISVLLLLSIGPNIGRVHALAGTLSVESSSSTSSGNILLGNSKSLRTAYGPLMLDFKSDPDSWSPGLVIREVSGNVGIGTLSPSSQLDVNGVIEAASIIDTANPAYYLDAANVNDSLVVAGNVAIGKTSPTAKLDVAGGVVLGDNTSAVAIDGTNIDISSAGAVTLTGNLVLSADPNEGISGGGLTNCITSTSKLLWSASTNKFSCGIDDAGGTVLVEKEADETVNNSNTLQDDDHIKYTMIANTAYAVEVSISYTSPTASPDFKYAFTIPTSATMSLMGQGFTTTTNVANCRIITSGSACSLTGNAAPDWIITIVGIVQTAGTAGDLQFQWAQNTAQEENTVVKKNSWMKVSPLSGASDLAEIYETDDPTIEAGHIVAIAKRGRTWIGKSSRPYDTRMIGIVSTKPSTVMGSAPEGGTPVAVALTGRVPVQIDPASEPIEPGDFLTSSKTPGLAIKAVSPGYIVAKALEHWNPQAGQHMIEAFVTLGFVDPDLSIITKLQHEIETLKTRLSQLEERLGLSNVH
;
A
#
# COMPACT_ATOMS: atom_id res chain seq x y z
N MET A 1 -63.73 -93.50 -10.90
CA MET A 1 -62.80 -93.96 -11.97
C MET A 1 -61.44 -93.35 -11.62
N TRP A 2 -60.56 -94.05 -10.89
CA TRP A 2 -59.52 -94.99 -11.36
C TRP A 2 -58.51 -94.44 -12.37
N SER A 3 -57.22 -94.67 -12.02
CA SER A 3 -55.98 -94.71 -12.83
C SER A 3 -55.18 -93.41 -12.94
N PHE A 4 -54.13 -93.19 -12.13
CA PHE A 4 -52.74 -93.76 -12.09
C PHE A 4 -51.86 -93.37 -13.27
N VAL A 5 -50.74 -92.67 -12.99
CA VAL A 5 -49.40 -92.97 -13.54
C VAL A 5 -48.34 -92.62 -12.47
N LEU A 6 -47.53 -93.61 -12.09
CA LEU A 6 -46.34 -93.50 -11.25
C LEU A 6 -45.19 -92.88 -12.07
N GLY A 7 -44.49 -91.90 -11.50
CA GLY A 7 -43.25 -91.35 -12.04
C GLY A 7 -42.43 -90.66 -10.94
N SER A 8 -41.15 -91.01 -10.86
CA SER A 8 -40.13 -90.61 -9.86
C SER A 8 -40.18 -91.41 -8.55
N ILE A 9 -39.32 -92.42 -8.43
CA ILE A 9 -38.96 -93.03 -7.15
C ILE A 9 -38.12 -91.99 -6.40
N SER A 10 -38.77 -91.17 -5.58
CA SER A 10 -38.10 -90.48 -4.47
C SER A 10 -37.82 -91.54 -3.41
N VAL A 11 -36.56 -91.95 -3.27
CA VAL A 11 -36.14 -92.69 -2.07
C VAL A 11 -36.17 -91.69 -0.92
N LEU A 12 -37.33 -91.56 -0.29
CA LEU A 12 -37.48 -90.83 0.95
C LEU A 12 -36.93 -91.71 2.07
N LEU A 13 -35.65 -91.52 2.40
CA LEU A 13 -35.07 -92.10 3.60
C LEU A 13 -35.62 -91.34 4.83
N LEU A 14 -36.84 -91.68 5.24
CA LEU A 14 -37.44 -91.25 6.51
C LEU A 14 -36.72 -91.98 7.66
N LEU A 15 -35.63 -91.40 8.17
CA LEU A 15 -35.13 -91.73 9.51
C LEU A 15 -36.05 -91.10 10.56
N SER A 16 -37.19 -91.75 10.81
CA SER A 16 -38.01 -91.50 11.99
C SER A 16 -37.28 -92.06 13.21
N ILE A 17 -36.59 -91.20 13.96
CA ILE A 17 -36.05 -91.54 15.28
C ILE A 17 -37.05 -91.05 16.33
N GLY A 18 -37.55 -91.99 17.13
CA GLY A 18 -38.48 -91.73 18.23
C GLY A 18 -37.90 -90.76 19.27
N PRO A 19 -38.74 -90.11 20.08
CA PRO A 19 -38.45 -88.81 20.71
C PRO A 19 -37.33 -88.75 21.76
N ASN A 20 -36.56 -89.81 22.04
CA ASN A 20 -35.64 -89.85 23.18
C ASN A 20 -34.25 -90.50 22.97
N ILE A 21 -33.75 -90.62 21.74
CA ILE A 21 -32.32 -90.86 21.41
C ILE A 21 -32.17 -90.52 19.91
N GLY A 22 -31.28 -89.71 19.37
CA GLY A 22 -30.02 -89.13 19.84
C GLY A 22 -29.11 -89.06 18.61
N ARG A 23 -29.29 -88.03 17.77
CA ARG A 23 -28.41 -87.61 16.64
C ARG A 23 -28.18 -88.64 15.52
N VAL A 24 -28.45 -88.23 14.27
CA VAL A 24 -27.92 -88.90 13.08
C VAL A 24 -26.41 -88.68 13.05
N HIS A 25 -25.64 -89.69 13.44
CA HIS A 25 -24.18 -89.73 13.28
C HIS A 25 -23.84 -90.37 11.93
N ALA A 26 -23.24 -89.61 11.02
CA ALA A 26 -22.39 -90.18 9.99
C ALA A 26 -21.12 -90.69 10.67
N LEU A 27 -21.10 -91.98 11.03
CA LEU A 27 -19.96 -92.65 11.65
C LEU A 27 -18.86 -92.81 10.58
N ALA A 28 -18.01 -91.79 10.47
CA ALA A 28 -16.92 -91.69 9.50
C ALA A 28 -17.37 -91.78 8.03
N GLY A 29 -18.02 -90.72 7.55
CA GLY A 29 -18.33 -90.53 6.13
C GLY A 29 -18.70 -89.08 5.85
N THR A 30 -18.36 -88.60 4.65
CA THR A 30 -18.81 -87.29 4.15
C THR A 30 -20.34 -87.27 4.14
N LEU A 31 -20.97 -86.30 4.81
CA LEU A 31 -22.36 -85.96 4.52
C LEU A 31 -22.37 -85.16 3.21
N SER A 32 -22.42 -85.89 2.09
CA SER A 32 -22.52 -85.31 0.75
C SER A 32 -24.00 -85.18 0.38
N VAL A 33 -24.47 -83.97 0.08
CA VAL A 33 -25.81 -83.76 -0.47
C VAL A 33 -25.65 -83.37 -1.94
N GLU A 34 -25.70 -84.37 -2.81
CA GLU A 34 -25.33 -84.25 -4.24
C GLU A 34 -26.51 -83.92 -5.15
N SER A 35 -27.60 -83.37 -4.60
CA SER A 35 -28.72 -82.90 -5.43
C SER A 35 -28.50 -81.45 -5.84
N SER A 36 -28.89 -81.10 -7.07
CA SER A 36 -28.73 -79.77 -7.68
C SER A 36 -29.47 -78.63 -6.94
N SER A 37 -30.17 -78.92 -5.84
CA SER A 37 -30.98 -77.97 -5.07
C SER A 37 -30.94 -78.26 -3.58
N SER A 38 -29.78 -78.68 -3.07
CA SER A 38 -29.61 -79.04 -1.67
C SER A 38 -29.66 -77.78 -0.79
N THR A 39 -30.84 -77.48 -0.23
CA THR A 39 -31.04 -76.39 0.73
C THR A 39 -31.12 -76.96 2.14
N SER A 40 -30.25 -76.51 3.04
CA SER A 40 -30.42 -76.78 4.47
C SER A 40 -31.27 -75.67 5.08
N SER A 41 -32.57 -75.91 5.27
CA SER A 41 -33.42 -75.00 6.05
C SER A 41 -33.23 -75.29 7.54
N GLY A 42 -32.15 -74.78 8.12
CA GLY A 42 -31.83 -74.96 9.54
C GLY A 42 -30.35 -74.79 9.85
N ASN A 43 -29.98 -74.94 11.13
CA ASN A 43 -28.60 -74.80 11.56
C ASN A 43 -27.76 -76.01 11.13
N ILE A 44 -26.67 -75.79 10.40
CA ILE A 44 -25.60 -76.78 10.27
C ILE A 44 -24.86 -76.82 11.62
N LEU A 45 -25.18 -77.80 12.46
CA LEU A 45 -24.52 -77.97 13.76
C LEU A 45 -23.28 -78.85 13.62
N LEU A 46 -22.11 -78.23 13.62
CA LEU A 46 -20.83 -78.94 13.76
C LEU A 46 -20.60 -79.27 15.24
N GLY A 47 -20.72 -80.55 15.63
CA GLY A 47 -20.46 -80.97 17.02
C GLY A 47 -18.97 -80.89 17.39
N ASN A 48 -18.65 -80.83 18.69
CA ASN A 48 -17.30 -81.00 19.25
C ASN A 48 -16.24 -79.97 18.74
N SER A 49 -16.57 -78.67 18.73
CA SER A 49 -15.63 -77.57 18.39
C SER A 49 -14.97 -77.73 17.01
N LYS A 50 -15.62 -78.39 16.07
CA LYS A 50 -15.11 -78.58 14.71
C LYS A 50 -15.36 -77.33 13.87
N SER A 51 -14.34 -76.88 13.14
CA SER A 51 -14.44 -75.77 12.18
C SER A 51 -15.00 -76.25 10.84
N LEU A 52 -15.77 -75.39 10.17
CA LEU A 52 -16.08 -75.54 8.75
C LEU A 52 -14.78 -75.29 7.97
N ARG A 53 -14.28 -76.30 7.27
CA ARG A 53 -13.08 -76.20 6.43
C ARG A 53 -13.24 -77.02 5.16
N THR A 54 -12.70 -76.52 4.08
CA THR A 54 -12.52 -77.30 2.84
C THR A 54 -11.37 -78.28 3.01
N ALA A 55 -11.43 -79.42 2.31
CA ALA A 55 -10.32 -80.37 2.25
C ALA A 55 -9.25 -79.94 1.23
N TYR A 56 -9.68 -79.21 0.20
CA TYR A 56 -8.88 -78.63 -0.87
C TYR A 56 -9.57 -77.36 -1.36
N GLY A 57 -8.82 -76.34 -1.74
CA GLY A 57 -9.34 -75.09 -2.31
C GLY A 57 -9.92 -74.13 -1.26
N PRO A 58 -10.27 -72.90 -1.68
CA PRO A 58 -10.83 -71.89 -0.78
C PRO A 58 -12.20 -72.32 -0.23
N LEU A 59 -12.52 -71.89 0.99
CA LEU A 59 -13.88 -72.00 1.50
C LEU A 59 -14.75 -70.93 0.82
N MET A 60 -15.77 -71.36 0.09
CA MET A 60 -16.65 -70.48 -0.68
C MET A 60 -18.07 -70.56 -0.14
N LEU A 61 -18.65 -69.39 0.13
CA LEU A 61 -20.08 -69.24 0.35
C LEU A 61 -20.67 -68.52 -0.86
N ASP A 62 -21.27 -69.29 -1.73
CA ASP A 62 -21.92 -68.78 -2.93
C ASP A 62 -23.33 -68.30 -2.60
N PHE A 63 -23.78 -67.25 -3.28
CA PHE A 63 -25.15 -66.81 -3.27
C PHE A 63 -25.79 -67.10 -4.62
N LYS A 64 -27.10 -67.27 -4.61
CA LYS A 64 -27.89 -67.47 -5.83
C LYS A 64 -27.92 -66.14 -6.59
N SER A 65 -27.17 -66.05 -7.68
CA SER A 65 -27.12 -64.86 -8.51
C SER A 65 -28.25 -64.82 -9.55
N ASP A 66 -28.76 -65.99 -9.94
CA ASP A 66 -29.91 -66.18 -10.85
C ASP A 66 -30.65 -67.48 -10.52
N PRO A 67 -31.84 -67.77 -11.11
CA PRO A 67 -32.62 -68.98 -10.85
C PRO A 67 -31.82 -70.30 -10.89
N ASP A 68 -30.81 -70.40 -11.76
CA ASP A 68 -29.95 -71.59 -11.91
C ASP A 68 -28.45 -71.23 -11.93
N SER A 69 -28.07 -70.05 -11.40
CA SER A 69 -26.66 -69.62 -11.30
C SER A 69 -26.30 -69.23 -9.88
N TRP A 70 -25.04 -69.49 -9.54
CA TRP A 70 -24.46 -69.18 -8.25
C TRP A 70 -23.20 -68.37 -8.48
N SER A 71 -23.07 -67.29 -7.70
CA SER A 71 -21.88 -66.46 -7.71
C SER A 71 -21.20 -66.50 -6.34
N PRO A 72 -19.87 -66.48 -6.30
CA PRO A 72 -19.14 -66.38 -5.05
C PRO A 72 -19.46 -65.11 -4.29
N GLY A 73 -19.93 -65.25 -3.05
CA GLY A 73 -20.21 -64.13 -2.15
C GLY A 73 -19.03 -63.85 -1.22
N LEU A 74 -18.78 -64.80 -0.31
CA LEU A 74 -17.67 -64.77 0.64
C LEU A 74 -16.68 -65.88 0.31
N VAL A 75 -15.40 -65.54 0.21
CA VAL A 75 -14.30 -66.47 -0.08
C VAL A 75 -13.26 -66.37 1.02
N ILE A 76 -12.84 -67.50 1.58
CA ILE A 76 -11.69 -67.56 2.50
C ILE A 76 -10.60 -68.39 1.84
N ARG A 77 -9.45 -67.77 1.57
CA ARG A 77 -8.32 -68.46 0.93
C ARG A 77 -7.71 -69.51 1.85
N GLU A 78 -7.57 -70.72 1.33
CA GLU A 78 -7.08 -71.90 2.06
C GLU A 78 -5.72 -71.71 2.73
N VAL A 79 -4.82 -70.96 2.11
CA VAL A 79 -3.43 -70.80 2.60
C VAL A 79 -3.20 -69.46 3.30
N SER A 80 -3.69 -68.35 2.73
CA SER A 80 -3.46 -67.02 3.32
C SER A 80 -4.48 -66.65 4.39
N GLY A 81 -5.64 -67.34 4.44
CA GLY A 81 -6.75 -66.96 5.31
C GLY A 81 -7.45 -65.66 4.92
N ASN A 82 -7.03 -65.02 3.81
CA ASN A 82 -7.61 -63.78 3.33
C ASN A 82 -9.09 -63.97 3.02
N VAL A 83 -9.90 -63.03 3.48
CA VAL A 83 -11.34 -62.98 3.28
C VAL A 83 -11.65 -62.05 2.11
N GLY A 84 -12.21 -62.60 1.04
CA GLY A 84 -12.72 -61.86 -0.10
C GLY A 84 -14.25 -61.75 -0.03
N ILE A 85 -14.78 -60.54 -0.24
CA ILE A 85 -16.21 -60.31 -0.47
C ILE A 85 -16.36 -59.76 -1.90
N GLY A 86 -17.04 -60.50 -2.77
CA GLY A 86 -17.17 -60.14 -4.19
C GLY A 86 -15.86 -60.26 -5.02
N THR A 87 -14.81 -60.86 -4.45
CA THR A 87 -13.54 -61.17 -5.14
C THR A 87 -13.08 -62.59 -4.80
N LEU A 88 -12.58 -63.30 -5.82
CA LEU A 88 -12.03 -64.66 -5.68
C LEU A 88 -10.56 -64.68 -5.28
N SER A 89 -9.87 -63.55 -5.45
CA SER A 89 -8.42 -63.44 -5.28
C SER A 89 -8.08 -62.28 -4.34
N PRO A 90 -8.50 -62.34 -3.06
CA PRO A 90 -8.24 -61.27 -2.11
C PRO A 90 -6.73 -61.07 -1.90
N SER A 91 -6.27 -59.85 -2.17
CA SER A 91 -4.86 -59.46 -2.10
C SER A 91 -4.42 -59.03 -0.70
N SER A 92 -5.38 -58.61 0.14
CA SER A 92 -5.24 -58.23 1.54
C SER A 92 -6.01 -59.20 2.45
N GLN A 93 -5.78 -59.11 3.77
CA GLN A 93 -6.49 -59.94 4.76
C GLN A 93 -8.02 -59.82 4.66
N LEU A 94 -8.51 -58.63 4.35
CA LEU A 94 -9.89 -58.37 3.94
C LEU A 94 -9.84 -57.59 2.62
N ASP A 95 -10.48 -58.12 1.59
CA ASP A 95 -10.57 -57.51 0.26
C ASP A 95 -12.04 -57.50 -0.17
N VAL A 96 -12.62 -56.31 -0.32
CA VAL A 96 -14.02 -56.12 -0.66
C VAL A 96 -14.09 -55.45 -2.01
N ASN A 97 -14.57 -56.18 -3.02
CA ASN A 97 -14.86 -55.62 -4.33
C ASN A 97 -16.28 -55.03 -4.33
N GLY A 98 -16.43 -53.86 -3.71
CA GLY A 98 -17.73 -53.21 -3.49
C GLY A 98 -17.65 -52.08 -2.47
N VAL A 99 -18.82 -51.64 -1.98
CA VAL A 99 -18.93 -50.62 -0.92
C VAL A 99 -18.90 -51.29 0.44
N ILE A 100 -18.17 -50.71 1.39
CA ILE A 100 -18.20 -51.11 2.80
C ILE A 100 -19.08 -50.11 3.55
N GLU A 101 -20.21 -50.59 4.07
CA GLU A 101 -21.07 -49.83 4.99
C GLU A 101 -20.79 -50.31 6.42
N ALA A 102 -20.17 -49.45 7.23
CA ALA A 102 -19.81 -49.75 8.61
C ALA A 102 -20.05 -48.52 9.49
N ALA A 103 -20.42 -48.75 10.75
CA ALA A 103 -20.55 -47.66 11.72
C ALA A 103 -19.20 -47.00 12.01
N SER A 104 -18.14 -47.81 12.17
CA SER A 104 -16.77 -47.33 12.32
C SER A 104 -15.76 -48.41 11.94
N ILE A 105 -14.54 -47.99 11.60
CA ILE A 105 -13.38 -48.87 11.40
C ILE A 105 -12.34 -48.45 12.43
N ILE A 106 -11.95 -49.37 13.30
CA ILE A 106 -11.11 -49.07 14.48
C ILE A 106 -9.84 -49.92 14.41
N ASP A 107 -8.69 -49.30 14.63
CA ASP A 107 -7.46 -50.05 14.87
C ASP A 107 -7.57 -50.80 16.21
N THR A 108 -7.50 -52.13 16.15
CA THR A 108 -7.68 -52.98 17.35
C THR A 108 -6.50 -52.88 18.32
N ALA A 109 -5.30 -52.56 17.83
CA ALA A 109 -4.11 -52.41 18.66
C ALA A 109 -4.07 -51.03 19.35
N ASN A 110 -4.61 -50.00 18.70
CA ASN A 110 -4.80 -48.68 19.31
C ASN A 110 -6.15 -48.07 18.90
N PRO A 111 -7.21 -48.24 19.72
CA PRO A 111 -8.54 -47.73 19.43
C PRO A 111 -8.65 -46.20 19.28
N ALA A 112 -7.59 -45.46 19.60
CA ALA A 112 -7.52 -44.03 19.32
C ALA A 112 -7.40 -43.71 17.82
N TYR A 113 -7.03 -44.68 16.97
CA TYR A 113 -7.02 -44.53 15.51
C TYR A 113 -8.25 -45.19 14.90
N TYR A 114 -9.05 -44.38 14.21
CA TYR A 114 -10.33 -44.84 13.69
C TYR A 114 -10.84 -43.97 12.52
N LEU A 115 -11.83 -44.54 11.84
CA LEU A 115 -12.73 -43.89 10.90
C LEU A 115 -14.14 -43.99 11.46
N ASP A 116 -14.76 -42.85 11.76
CA ASP A 116 -16.15 -42.76 12.21
C ASP A 116 -16.77 -41.52 11.57
N ALA A 117 -17.50 -41.73 10.47
CA ALA A 117 -18.10 -40.64 9.70
C ALA A 117 -19.19 -39.88 10.48
N ALA A 118 -19.74 -40.47 11.55
CA ALA A 118 -20.81 -39.87 12.34
C ALA A 118 -20.30 -39.16 13.61
N ASN A 119 -19.01 -39.25 13.92
CA ASN A 119 -18.42 -38.59 15.08
C ASN A 119 -18.36 -37.07 14.88
N VAL A 120 -18.88 -36.32 15.85
CA VAL A 120 -18.97 -34.85 15.81
C VAL A 120 -17.67 -34.13 16.14
N ASN A 121 -16.68 -34.84 16.69
CA ASN A 121 -15.37 -34.29 17.04
C ASN A 121 -14.35 -34.65 15.95
N ASP A 122 -13.97 -35.93 15.90
CA ASP A 122 -12.94 -36.42 14.98
C ASP A 122 -13.52 -37.53 14.13
N SER A 123 -13.61 -37.30 12.81
CA SER A 123 -14.14 -38.29 11.87
C SER A 123 -13.07 -39.27 11.37
N LEU A 124 -11.81 -38.81 11.32
CA LEU A 124 -10.64 -39.56 10.85
C LEU A 124 -9.48 -39.27 11.79
N VAL A 125 -8.99 -40.28 12.50
CA VAL A 125 -7.78 -40.18 13.32
C VAL A 125 -6.80 -41.27 12.89
N VAL A 126 -5.65 -40.86 12.35
CA VAL A 126 -4.62 -41.77 11.87
C VAL A 126 -3.24 -41.36 12.36
N ALA A 127 -2.38 -42.35 12.60
CA ALA A 127 -0.99 -42.10 13.02
C ALA A 127 -0.10 -41.60 11.87
N GLY A 128 -0.37 -42.13 10.67
CA GLY A 128 0.46 -41.98 9.49
C GLY A 128 0.19 -40.71 8.69
N ASN A 129 0.67 -40.72 7.44
CA ASN A 129 0.36 -39.67 6.47
C ASN A 129 -0.94 -40.03 5.74
N VAL A 130 -1.81 -39.05 5.51
CA VAL A 130 -2.99 -39.17 4.66
C VAL A 130 -2.64 -38.67 3.26
N ALA A 131 -2.70 -39.56 2.27
CA ALA A 131 -2.49 -39.21 0.87
C ALA A 131 -3.85 -39.16 0.14
N ILE A 132 -4.14 -38.05 -0.53
CA ILE A 132 -5.34 -37.92 -1.39
C ILE A 132 -4.86 -37.70 -2.82
N GLY A 133 -5.11 -38.69 -3.69
CA GLY A 133 -4.62 -38.67 -5.07
C GLY A 133 -3.11 -38.89 -5.22
N LYS A 134 -2.42 -39.38 -4.17
CA LYS A 134 -0.98 -39.69 -4.15
C LYS A 134 -0.72 -41.09 -3.59
N THR A 135 0.33 -41.74 -4.08
CA THR A 135 0.79 -43.05 -3.57
C THR A 135 1.99 -42.95 -2.64
N SER A 136 2.66 -41.79 -2.61
CA SER A 136 3.89 -41.56 -1.84
C SER A 136 3.84 -40.18 -1.16
N PRO A 137 3.11 -40.02 -0.04
CA PRO A 137 2.94 -38.73 0.62
C PRO A 137 4.24 -38.24 1.28
N THR A 138 4.60 -36.97 1.09
CA THR A 138 5.79 -36.35 1.72
C THR A 138 5.47 -35.55 2.98
N ALA A 139 4.19 -35.36 3.30
CA ALA A 139 3.70 -34.65 4.46
C ALA A 139 2.56 -35.41 5.15
N LYS A 140 2.16 -34.96 6.35
CA LYS A 140 1.10 -35.59 7.15
C LYS A 140 -0.26 -35.59 6.44
N LEU A 141 -0.58 -34.54 5.69
CA LEU A 141 -1.67 -34.51 4.73
C LEU A 141 -1.09 -34.06 3.39
N ASP A 142 -1.16 -34.93 2.38
CA ASP A 142 -0.58 -34.66 1.06
C ASP A 142 -1.61 -34.90 -0.04
N VAL A 143 -2.10 -33.81 -0.63
CA VAL A 143 -3.17 -33.82 -1.64
C VAL A 143 -2.59 -33.51 -3.01
N ALA A 144 -2.92 -34.32 -4.02
CA ALA A 144 -2.74 -33.95 -5.43
C ALA A 144 -3.98 -33.19 -5.90
N GLY A 145 -3.86 -31.86 -6.03
CA GLY A 145 -4.95 -30.99 -6.48
C GLY A 145 -5.26 -29.86 -5.50
N GLY A 146 -6.42 -29.23 -5.67
CA GLY A 146 -6.89 -28.17 -4.78
C GLY A 146 -7.53 -28.73 -3.50
N VAL A 147 -7.46 -27.94 -2.43
CA VAL A 147 -8.15 -28.23 -1.16
C VAL A 147 -9.06 -27.03 -0.86
N VAL A 148 -10.33 -27.30 -0.59
CA VAL A 148 -11.26 -26.30 -0.07
C VAL A 148 -11.28 -26.45 1.45
N LEU A 149 -10.88 -25.41 2.17
CA LEU A 149 -10.81 -25.37 3.63
C LEU A 149 -11.80 -24.31 4.15
N GLY A 150 -12.71 -24.72 5.05
CA GLY A 150 -13.73 -23.86 5.67
C GLY A 150 -15.06 -23.76 4.91
N ASP A 151 -16.07 -23.16 5.54
CA ASP A 151 -17.46 -23.04 5.07
C ASP A 151 -17.99 -21.59 5.08
N ASN A 152 -17.09 -20.61 5.06
CA ASN A 152 -17.34 -19.17 5.25
C ASN A 152 -17.77 -18.72 6.66
N THR A 153 -17.85 -19.62 7.66
CA THR A 153 -18.23 -19.25 9.03
C THR A 153 -17.12 -19.39 10.06
N SER A 154 -16.04 -20.11 9.74
CA SER A 154 -14.88 -20.31 10.63
C SER A 154 -13.57 -20.00 9.92
N ALA A 155 -12.61 -19.41 10.65
CA ALA A 155 -11.27 -19.14 10.15
C ALA A 155 -10.49 -20.45 9.95
N VAL A 156 -9.64 -20.51 8.92
CA VAL A 156 -8.58 -21.52 8.85
C VAL A 156 -7.56 -21.15 9.93
N ALA A 157 -7.68 -21.77 11.12
CA ALA A 157 -6.75 -21.58 12.21
C ALA A 157 -5.47 -22.37 11.94
N ILE A 158 -4.36 -21.67 11.76
CA ILE A 158 -3.01 -22.25 11.67
C ILE A 158 -2.30 -21.79 12.95
N ASP A 159 -2.21 -22.68 13.93
CA ASP A 159 -1.63 -22.44 15.27
C ASP A 159 -0.08 -22.52 15.29
N GLY A 160 0.53 -22.83 14.14
CA GLY A 160 1.96 -22.79 13.92
C GLY A 160 2.50 -21.38 13.71
N THR A 161 3.82 -21.23 13.78
CA THR A 161 4.48 -19.91 13.67
C THR A 161 4.34 -19.26 12.29
N ASN A 162 4.20 -20.05 11.21
CA ASN A 162 4.26 -19.56 9.83
C ASN A 162 3.20 -20.19 8.93
N ILE A 163 2.77 -19.44 7.90
CA ILE A 163 2.03 -19.92 6.73
C ILE A 163 2.94 -19.75 5.50
N ASP A 164 3.55 -20.83 5.01
CA ASP A 164 4.38 -20.79 3.81
C ASP A 164 3.53 -21.06 2.55
N ILE A 165 3.30 -20.03 1.73
CA ILE A 165 2.62 -20.15 0.43
C ILE A 165 3.65 -20.03 -0.69
N SER A 166 4.33 -21.13 -1.02
CA SER A 166 5.41 -21.17 -2.03
C SER A 166 4.89 -21.48 -3.45
N SER A 167 3.79 -20.83 -3.86
CA SER A 167 3.21 -21.08 -5.19
C SER A 167 3.92 -20.25 -6.27
N ALA A 168 4.04 -20.78 -7.49
CA ALA A 168 4.53 -20.01 -8.64
C ALA A 168 3.50 -18.97 -9.15
N GLY A 169 2.29 -18.93 -8.57
CA GLY A 169 1.20 -18.02 -8.94
C GLY A 169 0.92 -16.94 -7.89
N ALA A 170 0.01 -16.02 -8.22
CA ALA A 170 -0.42 -14.98 -7.30
C ALA A 170 -1.35 -15.55 -6.21
N VAL A 171 -1.21 -15.06 -4.97
CA VAL A 171 -2.20 -15.26 -3.91
C VAL A 171 -3.31 -14.21 -4.11
N THR A 172 -4.48 -14.64 -4.57
CA THR A 172 -5.63 -13.76 -4.77
C THR A 172 -6.53 -13.73 -3.54
N LEU A 173 -6.60 -12.58 -2.87
CA LEU A 173 -7.53 -12.30 -1.79
C LEU A 173 -8.59 -11.33 -2.34
N THR A 174 -9.85 -11.77 -2.44
CA THR A 174 -10.95 -10.95 -2.98
C THR A 174 -11.56 -10.01 -1.94
N GLY A 175 -11.16 -10.13 -0.67
CA GLY A 175 -11.57 -9.28 0.43
C GLY A 175 -10.37 -8.57 1.08
N ASN A 176 -10.46 -8.31 2.38
CA ASN A 176 -9.42 -7.61 3.12
C ASN A 176 -8.34 -8.58 3.62
N LEU A 177 -7.09 -8.12 3.62
CA LEU A 177 -5.98 -8.78 4.31
C LEU A 177 -5.72 -8.05 5.63
N VAL A 178 -5.93 -8.74 6.76
CA VAL A 178 -5.62 -8.22 8.10
C VAL A 178 -4.42 -8.99 8.62
N LEU A 179 -3.29 -8.31 8.84
CA LEU A 179 -1.99 -8.95 9.12
C LEU A 179 -1.65 -9.03 10.60
N SER A 180 -2.07 -8.06 11.40
CA SER A 180 -2.08 -8.15 12.86
C SER A 180 -2.92 -7.00 13.44
N ALA A 181 -3.41 -7.18 14.66
CA ALA A 181 -3.90 -6.08 15.50
C ALA A 181 -2.80 -5.52 16.43
N ASP A 182 -1.62 -6.16 16.45
CA ASP A 182 -0.45 -5.70 17.20
C ASP A 182 0.24 -4.55 16.45
N PRO A 183 0.38 -3.35 17.07
CA PRO A 183 1.08 -2.22 16.46
C PRO A 183 2.59 -2.46 16.22
N ASN A 184 3.17 -3.56 16.71
CA ASN A 184 4.60 -3.89 16.56
C ASN A 184 4.89 -4.93 15.47
N GLU A 185 3.88 -5.46 14.79
CA GLU A 185 4.03 -6.46 13.72
C GLU A 185 3.76 -5.81 12.36
N GLY A 186 4.82 -5.61 11.58
CA GLY A 186 4.75 -5.03 10.23
C GLY A 186 4.89 -6.07 9.11
N ILE A 187 4.65 -5.64 7.86
CA ILE A 187 4.96 -6.44 6.66
C ILE A 187 6.46 -6.42 6.40
N SER A 188 7.23 -7.27 7.08
CA SER A 188 8.65 -7.46 6.74
C SER A 188 8.78 -8.11 5.36
N GLY A 189 9.30 -7.35 4.38
CA GLY A 189 9.61 -7.86 3.03
C GLY A 189 8.95 -7.10 1.86
N GLY A 190 8.02 -6.17 2.13
CA GLY A 190 7.48 -5.25 1.11
C GLY A 190 8.43 -4.11 0.70
N GLY A 191 9.67 -4.11 1.19
CA GLY A 191 10.68 -3.07 0.91
C GLY A 191 10.57 -1.80 1.75
N LEU A 192 9.63 -1.72 2.70
CA LEU A 192 9.50 -0.59 3.61
C LEU A 192 10.24 -0.89 4.92
N THR A 193 11.48 -0.41 5.05
CA THR A 193 12.24 -0.52 6.30
C THR A 193 12.28 0.78 7.11
N ASN A 194 11.97 1.95 6.54
CA ASN A 194 12.04 3.23 7.26
C ASN A 194 11.15 4.32 6.64
N CYS A 195 9.91 4.48 7.12
CA CYS A 195 9.00 5.58 6.77
C CYS A 195 8.52 6.32 8.03
N ILE A 196 9.42 6.54 8.99
CA ILE A 196 9.07 6.95 10.37
C ILE A 196 9.52 8.37 10.72
N THR A 197 10.06 9.15 9.78
CA THR A 197 10.38 10.56 10.03
C THR A 197 9.14 11.44 9.83
N SER A 198 9.09 12.59 10.49
CA SER A 198 8.01 13.58 10.38
C SER A 198 7.81 14.16 8.96
N THR A 199 8.70 13.83 8.02
CA THR A 199 8.72 14.32 6.63
C THR A 199 8.57 13.20 5.59
N SER A 200 8.36 11.95 6.02
CA SER A 200 8.27 10.80 5.11
C SER A 200 6.84 10.55 4.59
N LYS A 201 6.69 10.23 3.31
CA LYS A 201 5.43 9.74 2.70
C LYS A 201 5.59 8.38 2.02
N LEU A 202 4.50 7.61 1.98
CA LEU A 202 4.40 6.37 1.20
C LEU A 202 4.15 6.69 -0.28
N LEU A 203 5.04 6.22 -1.14
CA LEU A 203 4.95 6.37 -2.60
C LEU A 203 4.60 5.03 -3.23
N TRP A 204 3.69 5.03 -4.20
CA TRP A 204 3.41 3.88 -5.06
C TRP A 204 4.19 3.98 -6.37
N SER A 205 4.96 2.93 -6.71
CA SER A 205 5.64 2.83 -8.00
C SER A 205 4.85 1.96 -8.97
N ALA A 206 4.28 2.55 -10.01
CA ALA A 206 3.55 1.81 -11.05
C ALA A 206 4.45 0.95 -11.97
N SER A 207 5.76 1.24 -12.02
CA SER A 207 6.72 0.47 -12.82
C SER A 207 7.27 -0.76 -12.09
N THR A 208 7.35 -0.71 -10.77
CA THR A 208 7.86 -1.82 -9.95
C THR A 208 6.78 -2.51 -9.11
N ASN A 209 5.57 -1.96 -9.08
CA ASN A 209 4.44 -2.37 -8.25
C ASN A 209 4.81 -2.48 -6.75
N LYS A 210 5.61 -1.54 -6.26
CA LYS A 210 6.11 -1.52 -4.87
C LYS A 210 5.84 -0.18 -4.20
N PHE A 211 5.74 -0.24 -2.87
CA PHE A 211 5.76 0.95 -2.02
C PHE A 211 7.20 1.37 -1.71
N SER A 212 7.47 2.67 -1.67
CA SER A 212 8.75 3.25 -1.23
C SER A 212 8.54 4.48 -0.34
N CYS A 213 9.53 4.83 0.47
CA CYS A 213 9.51 6.06 1.27
C CYS A 213 10.06 7.23 0.45
N GLY A 214 9.39 8.39 0.49
CA GLY A 214 9.87 9.66 -0.08
C GLY A 214 9.91 10.79 0.95
N ILE A 215 10.57 11.91 0.63
CA ILE A 215 10.70 13.11 1.49
C ILE A 215 10.00 14.31 0.83
N ASP A 216 9.38 15.18 1.64
CA ASP A 216 8.49 16.29 1.24
C ASP A 216 9.13 17.55 0.58
N ASP A 217 10.38 17.50 0.09
CA ASP A 217 11.12 18.73 -0.28
C ASP A 217 11.20 19.06 -1.79
N ALA A 218 10.29 18.53 -2.61
CA ALA A 218 10.33 18.70 -4.06
C ALA A 218 9.95 20.11 -4.59
N GLY A 219 9.94 21.16 -3.76
CA GLY A 219 9.57 22.50 -4.22
C GLY A 219 10.07 23.70 -3.41
N GLY A 220 10.71 23.50 -2.26
CA GLY A 220 11.22 24.57 -1.40
C GLY A 220 12.71 24.89 -1.62
N THR A 221 13.17 26.01 -1.07
CA THR A 221 14.62 26.27 -0.94
C THR A 221 15.19 25.35 0.14
N VAL A 222 16.23 24.59 -0.19
CA VAL A 222 16.91 23.67 0.73
C VAL A 222 18.28 24.22 1.08
N LEU A 223 18.64 24.19 2.36
CA LEU A 223 19.98 24.49 2.86
C LEU A 223 20.66 23.19 3.30
N VAL A 224 21.78 22.86 2.66
CA VAL A 224 22.65 21.72 2.97
C VAL A 224 23.85 22.27 3.74
N GLU A 225 24.04 21.83 4.99
CA GLU A 225 25.17 22.24 5.82
C GLU A 225 26.13 21.04 6.04
N LYS A 226 27.44 21.31 6.00
CA LYS A 226 28.47 20.31 6.26
C LYS A 226 28.61 20.09 7.77
N GLU A 227 28.43 18.85 8.21
CA GLU A 227 28.35 18.50 9.64
C GLU A 227 29.71 18.28 10.33
N ALA A 228 30.76 17.97 9.57
CA ALA A 228 32.10 17.67 10.07
C ALA A 228 33.20 18.17 9.12
N ASP A 229 34.42 18.37 9.63
CA ASP A 229 35.59 18.65 8.81
C ASP A 229 35.95 17.43 7.95
N GLU A 230 36.29 17.64 6.68
CA GLU A 230 36.76 16.60 5.76
C GLU A 230 38.17 16.95 5.28
N THR A 231 39.08 15.97 5.30
CA THR A 231 40.51 16.19 5.08
C THR A 231 41.00 15.40 3.89
N VAL A 232 41.80 16.06 3.05
CA VAL A 232 42.52 15.46 1.94
C VAL A 232 44.01 15.64 2.17
N ASN A 233 44.74 14.54 2.06
CA ASN A 233 46.19 14.49 2.22
C ASN A 233 46.81 13.86 0.98
N ASN A 234 47.83 14.50 0.42
CA ASN A 234 48.65 14.01 -0.68
C ASN A 234 47.85 13.46 -1.87
N SER A 235 46.78 14.16 -2.27
CA SER A 235 45.93 13.74 -3.38
C SER A 235 45.38 14.93 -4.15
N ASN A 236 45.63 14.93 -5.46
CA ASN A 236 45.04 15.87 -6.39
C ASN A 236 43.87 15.27 -7.19
N THR A 237 43.31 14.14 -6.77
CA THR A 237 42.15 13.55 -7.43
C THR A 237 40.88 14.13 -6.83
N LEU A 238 39.99 14.71 -7.64
CA LEU A 238 38.68 15.19 -7.19
C LEU A 238 37.93 14.05 -6.51
N GLN A 239 37.43 14.28 -5.30
CA GLN A 239 36.49 13.40 -4.62
C GLN A 239 35.19 14.13 -4.32
N ASP A 240 34.12 13.37 -4.15
CA ASP A 240 32.83 13.88 -3.70
C ASP A 240 32.93 14.24 -2.22
N ASP A 241 32.38 15.41 -1.86
CA ASP A 241 32.20 15.79 -0.47
C ASP A 241 31.10 14.94 0.20
N ASP A 242 31.35 14.46 1.42
CA ASP A 242 30.43 13.52 2.08
C ASP A 242 29.07 14.15 2.46
N HIS A 243 28.99 15.48 2.54
CA HIS A 243 27.80 16.18 3.05
C HIS A 243 27.19 17.18 2.06
N ILE A 244 28.00 17.84 1.23
CA ILE A 244 27.53 18.91 0.34
C ILE A 244 26.97 18.32 -0.96
N LYS A 245 25.74 17.81 -0.85
CA LYS A 245 25.00 17.11 -1.89
C LYS A 245 23.51 17.46 -1.86
N TYR A 246 22.88 17.62 -3.03
CA TYR A 246 21.44 17.79 -3.15
C TYR A 246 20.86 16.99 -4.33
N THR A 247 19.82 16.20 -4.08
CA THR A 247 19.12 15.44 -5.14
C THR A 247 18.09 16.34 -5.82
N MET A 248 18.42 16.76 -7.03
CA MET A 248 17.56 17.59 -7.88
C MET A 248 16.47 16.75 -8.56
N ILE A 249 15.28 17.32 -8.70
CA ILE A 249 14.18 16.71 -9.46
C ILE A 249 14.37 16.98 -10.95
N ALA A 250 13.74 16.17 -11.81
CA ALA A 250 13.80 16.34 -13.26
C ALA A 250 13.10 17.63 -13.73
N ASN A 251 13.50 18.15 -14.89
CA ASN A 251 12.85 19.28 -15.60
C ASN A 251 12.72 20.57 -14.77
N THR A 252 13.67 20.84 -13.87
CA THR A 252 13.58 21.96 -12.93
C THR A 252 14.85 22.81 -12.99
N ALA A 253 14.66 24.13 -13.03
CA ALA A 253 15.72 25.11 -12.91
C ALA A 253 15.99 25.35 -11.42
N TYR A 254 17.25 25.50 -11.02
CA TYR A 254 17.67 25.77 -9.65
C TYR A 254 18.66 26.93 -9.62
N ALA A 255 18.46 27.88 -8.71
CA ALA A 255 19.50 28.79 -8.26
C ALA A 255 20.30 28.12 -7.14
N VAL A 256 21.62 28.17 -7.26
CA VAL A 256 22.55 27.53 -6.34
C VAL A 256 23.47 28.60 -5.76
N GLU A 257 23.61 28.60 -4.44
CA GLU A 257 24.56 29.43 -3.70
C GLU A 257 25.34 28.53 -2.74
N VAL A 258 26.66 28.56 -2.79
CA VAL A 258 27.52 27.70 -1.97
C VAL A 258 28.58 28.56 -1.31
N SER A 259 28.84 28.31 -0.03
CA SER A 259 29.94 28.89 0.72
C SER A 259 30.80 27.77 1.29
N ILE A 260 32.03 27.65 0.80
CA ILE A 260 32.99 26.63 1.23
C ILE A 260 34.09 27.31 2.03
N SER A 261 34.22 26.96 3.30
CA SER A 261 35.37 27.32 4.11
C SER A 261 36.41 26.21 4.03
N TYR A 262 37.65 26.55 3.68
CA TYR A 262 38.72 25.57 3.55
C TYR A 262 40.05 26.08 4.10
N THR A 263 40.84 25.15 4.64
CA THR A 263 42.22 25.38 5.04
C THR A 263 43.17 24.80 4.00
N SER A 264 44.18 25.59 3.60
CA SER A 264 45.36 25.12 2.87
C SER A 264 46.61 25.78 3.45
N PRO A 265 47.58 25.02 3.99
CA PRO A 265 48.69 25.60 4.75
C PRO A 265 49.87 26.10 3.90
N THR A 266 49.91 25.85 2.58
CA THR A 266 51.06 26.20 1.73
C THR A 266 50.68 27.15 0.58
N ALA A 267 51.66 27.88 0.03
CA ALA A 267 51.46 28.95 -0.95
C ALA A 267 51.56 28.52 -2.43
N SER A 268 51.64 27.21 -2.71
CA SER A 268 51.47 26.68 -4.06
C SER A 268 50.01 26.32 -4.25
N PRO A 269 49.41 26.52 -5.44
CA PRO A 269 47.97 26.41 -5.62
C PRO A 269 47.49 25.03 -5.17
N ASP A 270 46.75 25.01 -4.06
CA ASP A 270 46.46 23.79 -3.32
C ASP A 270 44.98 23.43 -3.29
N PHE A 271 44.05 24.30 -3.66
CA PHE A 271 42.63 23.91 -3.66
C PHE A 271 42.06 23.89 -5.06
N LYS A 272 41.39 22.80 -5.41
CA LYS A 272 40.51 22.78 -6.58
C LYS A 272 39.17 22.17 -6.21
N TYR A 273 38.15 22.66 -6.88
CA TYR A 273 36.78 22.17 -6.71
C TYR A 273 36.09 21.98 -8.04
N ALA A 274 35.07 21.14 -8.05
CA ALA A 274 34.18 20.92 -9.17
C ALA A 274 32.77 20.65 -8.64
N PHE A 275 31.82 20.52 -9.55
CA PHE A 275 30.51 19.96 -9.26
C PHE A 275 30.21 18.86 -10.26
N THR A 276 29.63 17.78 -9.77
CA THR A 276 28.95 16.80 -10.61
C THR A 276 27.46 17.09 -10.60
N ILE A 277 26.87 16.95 -11.78
CA ILE A 277 25.43 17.08 -12.04
C ILE A 277 24.95 15.85 -12.82
N PRO A 278 23.63 15.56 -12.84
CA PRO A 278 23.06 14.48 -13.63
C PRO A 278 23.40 14.63 -15.12
N THR A 279 23.49 13.51 -15.83
CA THR A 279 23.95 13.47 -17.24
C THR A 279 23.12 14.32 -18.20
N SER A 280 21.84 14.53 -17.90
CA SER A 280 20.93 15.34 -18.70
C SER A 280 20.75 16.78 -18.20
N ALA A 281 21.52 17.19 -17.19
CA ALA A 281 21.48 18.54 -16.64
C ALA A 281 22.53 19.45 -17.30
N THR A 282 22.28 20.76 -17.27
CA THR A 282 23.26 21.79 -17.59
C THR A 282 23.53 22.64 -16.36
N MET A 283 24.73 23.21 -16.25
CA MET A 283 25.05 24.17 -15.19
C MET A 283 25.81 25.36 -15.75
N SER A 284 25.70 26.48 -15.04
CA SER A 284 26.59 27.61 -15.18
C SER A 284 26.83 28.18 -13.79
N LEU A 285 27.86 27.66 -13.13
CA LEU A 285 28.30 28.10 -11.81
C LEU A 285 29.51 29.02 -11.96
N MET A 286 29.56 30.07 -11.14
CA MET A 286 30.69 30.96 -11.02
C MET A 286 31.15 30.96 -9.58
N GLY A 287 32.39 30.52 -9.36
CA GLY A 287 33.03 30.59 -8.07
C GLY A 287 34.01 31.75 -8.00
N GLN A 288 33.99 32.41 -6.85
CA GLN A 288 34.90 33.48 -6.46
C GLN A 288 35.61 33.06 -5.18
N GLY A 289 36.93 32.91 -5.24
CA GLY A 289 37.78 32.62 -4.09
C GLY A 289 38.84 33.69 -3.91
N PHE A 290 39.16 34.04 -2.67
CA PHE A 290 40.35 34.86 -2.38
C PHE A 290 41.62 34.01 -2.57
N THR A 291 42.68 34.63 -3.09
CA THR A 291 43.99 33.99 -3.31
C THR A 291 45.13 34.67 -2.54
N THR A 292 44.91 35.92 -2.11
CA THR A 292 45.68 36.71 -1.13
C THR A 292 44.78 37.84 -0.59
N THR A 293 45.27 38.71 0.30
CA THR A 293 44.54 39.92 0.77
C THR A 293 44.18 40.92 -0.34
N THR A 294 44.70 40.77 -1.55
CA THR A 294 44.47 41.70 -2.68
C THR A 294 44.08 41.03 -4.00
N ASN A 295 44.06 39.70 -4.09
CA ASN A 295 43.80 38.97 -5.35
C ASN A 295 42.61 38.02 -5.23
N VAL A 296 41.78 38.01 -6.27
CA VAL A 296 40.58 37.17 -6.40
C VAL A 296 40.76 36.23 -7.60
N ALA A 297 40.56 34.93 -7.39
CA ALA A 297 40.42 33.97 -8.48
C ALA A 297 38.94 33.79 -8.81
N ASN A 298 38.59 34.05 -10.07
CA ASN A 298 37.26 33.85 -10.62
C ASN A 298 37.28 32.66 -11.56
N CYS A 299 36.23 31.86 -11.50
CA CYS A 299 36.18 30.63 -12.24
C CYS A 299 34.75 30.28 -12.63
N ARG A 300 34.57 29.83 -13.87
CA ARG A 300 33.27 29.44 -14.39
C ARG A 300 33.26 27.95 -14.69
N ILE A 301 32.31 27.23 -14.12
CA ILE A 301 32.09 25.80 -14.32
C ILE A 301 30.80 25.62 -15.11
N ILE A 302 30.93 25.08 -16.32
CA ILE A 302 29.80 24.77 -17.23
C ILE A 302 29.69 23.29 -17.59
N THR A 303 30.68 22.49 -17.16
CA THR A 303 30.82 21.08 -17.52
C THR A 303 30.99 20.25 -16.26
N SER A 304 30.18 19.20 -16.10
CA SER A 304 30.20 18.28 -14.95
C SER A 304 31.60 17.74 -14.71
N GLY A 305 32.06 17.75 -13.45
CA GLY A 305 33.38 17.27 -13.03
C GLY A 305 34.58 18.12 -13.50
N SER A 306 34.36 19.25 -14.18
CA SER A 306 35.46 20.11 -14.61
C SER A 306 36.01 20.93 -13.44
N ALA A 307 37.29 20.71 -13.14
CA ALA A 307 37.96 21.34 -12.01
C ALA A 307 38.18 22.83 -12.21
N CYS A 308 37.92 23.57 -11.15
CA CYS A 308 38.33 24.94 -10.95
C CYS A 308 39.48 25.01 -9.95
N SER A 309 40.63 25.52 -10.39
CA SER A 309 41.82 25.65 -9.55
C SER A 309 41.90 27.05 -8.92
N LEU A 310 42.05 27.10 -7.60
CA LEU A 310 42.36 28.33 -6.88
C LEU A 310 43.87 28.39 -6.63
N THR A 311 44.51 29.38 -7.26
CA THR A 311 45.96 29.54 -7.19
C THR A 311 46.35 30.74 -6.33
N GLY A 312 47.00 30.52 -5.19
CA GLY A 312 47.28 31.58 -4.21
C GLY A 312 48.19 31.16 -3.06
N ASN A 313 48.40 32.09 -2.11
CA ASN A 313 49.13 31.83 -0.86
C ASN A 313 48.37 30.87 0.06
N ALA A 314 49.01 30.46 1.16
CA ALA A 314 48.37 29.69 2.24
C ALA A 314 47.03 30.33 2.64
N ALA A 315 45.98 29.51 2.70
CA ALA A 315 44.61 29.85 3.03
C ALA A 315 44.27 29.36 4.45
N PRO A 316 44.49 30.17 5.50
CA PRO A 316 43.97 29.89 6.82
C PRO A 316 42.45 30.16 6.82
N ASP A 317 41.66 29.12 6.56
CA ASP A 317 40.19 29.11 6.61
C ASP A 317 39.52 30.13 5.67
N TRP A 318 39.99 30.17 4.42
CA TRP A 318 39.39 31.05 3.41
C TRP A 318 38.04 30.55 2.95
N ILE A 319 37.24 31.48 2.43
CA ILE A 319 35.90 31.20 1.93
C ILE A 319 35.87 31.33 0.40
N ILE A 320 35.22 30.37 -0.23
CA ILE A 320 34.86 30.39 -1.64
C ILE A 320 33.36 30.55 -1.71
N THR A 321 32.89 31.55 -2.46
CA THR A 321 31.47 31.70 -2.76
C THR A 321 31.22 31.27 -4.19
N ILE A 322 30.31 30.33 -4.39
CA ILE A 322 29.90 29.86 -5.71
C ILE A 322 28.42 30.18 -5.91
N VAL A 323 28.10 30.84 -7.01
CA VAL A 323 26.72 31.19 -7.38
C VAL A 323 26.44 30.79 -8.81
N GLY A 324 25.22 30.37 -9.10
CA GLY A 324 24.82 30.12 -10.47
C GLY A 324 23.51 29.37 -10.59
N ILE A 325 23.31 28.78 -11.77
CA ILE A 325 22.09 28.06 -12.12
C ILE A 325 22.45 26.65 -12.55
N VAL A 326 21.63 25.69 -12.13
CA VAL A 326 21.64 24.31 -12.60
C VAL A 326 20.25 23.98 -13.14
N GLN A 327 20.17 23.44 -14.36
CA GLN A 327 18.92 23.05 -15.01
C GLN A 327 18.94 21.55 -15.26
N THR A 328 18.01 20.82 -14.66
CA THR A 328 17.80 19.39 -14.98
C THR A 328 16.84 19.23 -16.15
N ALA A 329 16.99 18.15 -16.93
CA ALA A 329 16.06 17.76 -17.98
C ALA A 329 15.87 16.23 -17.96
N GLY A 330 14.65 15.72 -18.10
CA GLY A 330 14.32 14.30 -18.26
C GLY A 330 14.56 13.38 -17.05
N THR A 331 15.66 13.57 -16.32
CA THR A 331 16.10 12.69 -15.22
C THR A 331 16.41 13.52 -13.98
N ALA A 332 15.99 13.02 -12.82
CA ALA A 332 16.41 13.51 -11.52
C ALA A 332 17.84 13.03 -11.21
N GLY A 333 18.51 13.66 -10.24
CA GLY A 333 19.79 13.20 -9.74
C GLY A 333 20.55 14.28 -9.00
N ASP A 334 21.79 13.97 -8.62
CA ASP A 334 22.49 14.74 -7.61
C ASP A 334 23.32 15.90 -8.18
N LEU A 335 23.20 17.07 -7.55
CA LEU A 335 24.21 18.12 -7.55
C LEU A 335 25.15 17.83 -6.38
N GLN A 336 26.41 17.57 -6.69
CA GLN A 336 27.39 17.11 -5.72
C GLN A 336 28.64 17.99 -5.80
N PHE A 337 29.04 18.55 -4.67
CA PHE A 337 30.31 19.28 -4.57
C PHE A 337 31.48 18.29 -4.59
N GLN A 338 32.51 18.62 -5.36
CA GLN A 338 33.75 17.85 -5.43
C GLN A 338 34.93 18.72 -5.13
N TRP A 339 35.95 18.16 -4.48
CA TRP A 339 37.16 18.92 -4.16
C TRP A 339 38.39 18.02 -3.99
N ALA A 340 39.57 18.64 -4.09
CA ALA A 340 40.86 17.99 -3.87
C ALA A 340 41.95 19.01 -3.67
N GLN A 341 43.16 18.52 -3.40
CA GLN A 341 44.34 19.34 -3.57
C GLN A 341 44.52 19.71 -5.04
N ASN A 342 44.93 20.93 -5.34
CA ASN A 342 45.25 21.30 -6.72
C ASN A 342 46.60 20.69 -7.14
N THR A 343 47.56 20.58 -6.20
CA THR A 343 48.77 19.77 -6.33
C THR A 343 48.89 18.87 -5.10
N ALA A 344 49.14 17.57 -5.29
CA ALA A 344 49.28 16.64 -4.16
C ALA A 344 50.48 17.03 -3.29
N GLN A 345 50.27 17.13 -1.97
CA GLN A 345 51.30 17.47 -1.01
C GLN A 345 51.05 16.84 0.38
N GLU A 346 52.09 16.79 1.21
CA GLU A 346 52.07 16.10 2.51
C GLU A 346 51.23 16.81 3.56
N GLU A 347 50.97 18.11 3.40
CA GLU A 347 50.10 18.86 4.28
C GLU A 347 48.62 18.61 4.01
N ASN A 348 47.81 18.73 5.07
CA ASN A 348 46.37 18.53 4.99
C ASN A 348 45.66 19.77 4.42
N THR A 349 44.82 19.53 3.43
CA THR A 349 43.81 20.49 2.97
C THR A 349 42.48 20.05 3.58
N VAL A 350 41.74 20.97 4.19
CA VAL A 350 40.53 20.63 4.96
C VAL A 350 39.37 21.48 4.49
N VAL A 351 38.24 20.87 4.13
CA VAL A 351 36.95 21.57 4.01
C VAL A 351 36.24 21.52 5.35
N LYS A 352 35.90 22.70 5.87
CA LYS A 352 35.45 22.88 7.24
C LYS A 352 33.97 22.63 7.43
N LYS A 353 33.62 22.14 8.63
CA LYS A 353 32.27 22.17 9.17
C LYS A 353 31.66 23.58 9.02
N ASN A 354 30.34 23.64 8.84
CA ASN A 354 29.55 24.85 8.58
C ASN A 354 29.77 25.47 7.18
N SER A 355 30.52 24.81 6.30
CA SER A 355 30.39 25.06 4.85
C SER A 355 28.98 24.65 4.41
N TRP A 356 28.38 25.35 3.44
CA TRP A 356 26.98 25.13 3.10
C TRP A 356 26.68 25.33 1.62
N MET A 357 25.61 24.70 1.17
CA MET A 357 25.01 24.85 -0.16
C MET A 357 23.50 25.09 -0.02
N LYS A 358 23.04 26.22 -0.53
CA LYS A 358 21.63 26.56 -0.65
C LYS A 358 21.17 26.33 -2.09
N VAL A 359 20.11 25.55 -2.25
CA VAL A 359 19.51 25.21 -3.56
C VAL A 359 18.06 25.65 -3.57
N SER A 360 17.73 26.57 -4.46
CA SER A 360 16.38 27.14 -4.60
C SER A 360 15.83 26.78 -5.98
N PRO A 361 14.73 25.99 -6.09
CA PRO A 361 14.09 25.79 -7.38
C PRO A 361 13.59 27.13 -7.91
N LEU A 362 14.03 27.49 -9.12
CA LEU A 362 13.48 28.57 -9.93
C LEU A 362 12.19 28.09 -10.58
N SER A 363 11.23 27.69 -9.74
CA SER A 363 9.85 27.54 -10.17
C SER A 363 9.23 28.94 -10.20
N GLY A 364 8.22 29.18 -11.05
CA GLY A 364 7.54 30.47 -11.19
C GLY A 364 6.73 30.91 -9.95
N ALA A 365 7.18 30.52 -8.76
CA ALA A 365 6.68 30.90 -7.46
C ALA A 365 6.54 32.41 -7.38
N SER A 366 5.32 32.89 -7.14
CA SER A 366 4.93 34.28 -7.37
C SER A 366 4.39 34.98 -6.12
N ASP A 367 4.33 34.27 -4.99
CA ASP A 367 3.77 34.74 -3.74
C ASP A 367 4.75 34.65 -2.56
N LEU A 368 4.54 35.53 -1.58
CA LEU A 368 5.18 35.53 -0.28
C LEU A 368 4.21 34.92 0.72
N ALA A 369 4.64 33.85 1.39
CA ALA A 369 3.81 33.12 2.34
C ALA A 369 4.40 33.09 3.75
N GLU A 370 3.52 32.93 4.73
CA GLU A 370 3.87 32.68 6.12
C GLU A 370 3.22 31.37 6.60
N ILE A 371 3.90 30.64 7.50
CA ILE A 371 3.39 29.41 8.09
C ILE A 371 2.38 29.73 9.20
N TYR A 372 1.18 29.15 9.06
CA TYR A 372 0.12 29.10 10.08
C TYR A 372 -0.20 27.65 10.43
N GLU A 373 -1.02 27.42 11.45
CA GLU A 373 -1.31 26.10 12.01
C GLU A 373 -2.77 25.71 11.88
N THR A 374 -3.06 24.42 11.71
CA THR A 374 -4.45 23.93 11.69
C THR A 374 -4.59 22.51 12.25
N ASP A 375 -5.79 22.18 12.74
CA ASP A 375 -6.26 20.83 13.06
C ASP A 375 -7.27 20.32 12.03
N ASP A 376 -7.58 21.12 11.00
CA ASP A 376 -8.47 20.73 9.91
C ASP A 376 -7.66 20.03 8.80
N PRO A 377 -7.72 18.69 8.68
CA PRO A 377 -6.98 17.96 7.65
C PRO A 377 -7.58 18.17 6.24
N THR A 378 -8.69 18.90 6.12
CA THR A 378 -9.39 19.17 4.86
C THR A 378 -9.03 20.52 4.25
N ILE A 379 -8.00 21.19 4.80
CA ILE A 379 -7.40 22.39 4.19
C ILE A 379 -6.45 21.94 3.07
N GLU A 380 -6.62 22.53 1.89
CA GLU A 380 -5.88 22.21 0.68
C GLU A 380 -5.45 23.52 0.00
N ALA A 381 -4.54 23.41 -0.96
CA ALA A 381 -4.04 24.56 -1.69
C ALA A 381 -5.16 25.30 -2.45
N GLY A 382 -5.08 26.63 -2.47
CA GLY A 382 -6.08 27.51 -3.05
C GLY A 382 -7.31 27.76 -2.18
N HIS A 383 -7.42 27.17 -0.99
CA HIS A 383 -8.46 27.56 -0.03
C HIS A 383 -8.18 28.94 0.58
N ILE A 384 -9.24 29.74 0.73
CA ILE A 384 -9.23 30.95 1.55
C ILE A 384 -9.31 30.55 3.03
N VAL A 385 -8.35 31.00 3.81
CA VAL A 385 -8.25 30.69 5.24
C VAL A 385 -8.51 31.93 6.09
N ALA A 386 -9.05 31.68 7.28
CA ALA A 386 -9.41 32.69 8.26
C ALA A 386 -8.85 32.35 9.64
N ILE A 387 -8.54 33.38 10.43
CA ILE A 387 -8.03 33.23 11.79
C ILE A 387 -9.02 32.41 12.63
N ALA A 388 -8.55 31.28 13.16
CA ALA A 388 -9.31 30.46 14.08
C ALA A 388 -9.34 31.09 15.47
N LYS A 389 -10.34 30.73 16.29
CA LYS A 389 -10.46 31.26 17.66
C LYS A 389 -9.52 30.58 18.67
N ARG A 390 -8.55 29.82 18.18
CA ARG A 390 -7.64 28.99 18.97
C ARG A 390 -6.22 29.54 18.81
N GLY A 391 -5.50 29.76 19.90
CA GLY A 391 -4.09 30.17 19.83
C GLY A 391 -3.83 31.45 19.02
N ARG A 392 -2.55 31.72 18.69
CA ARG A 392 -2.15 32.92 17.95
C ARG A 392 -1.92 32.65 16.46
N THR A 393 -1.51 31.44 16.12
CA THR A 393 -1.12 31.03 14.76
C THR A 393 -2.14 30.13 14.07
N TRP A 394 -3.30 29.85 14.70
CA TRP A 394 -4.24 28.90 14.12
C TRP A 394 -5.17 29.51 13.09
N ILE A 395 -5.39 28.74 12.04
CA ILE A 395 -6.30 29.04 10.94
C ILE A 395 -7.29 27.89 10.72
N GLY A 396 -8.41 28.23 10.12
CA GLY A 396 -9.36 27.29 9.54
C GLY A 396 -9.80 27.78 8.16
N LYS A 397 -10.57 26.96 7.44
CA LYS A 397 -11.24 27.44 6.22
C LYS A 397 -12.13 28.64 6.55
N SER A 398 -12.13 29.66 5.69
CA SER A 398 -13.19 30.66 5.70
C SER A 398 -14.54 29.95 5.55
N SER A 399 -15.56 30.36 6.30
CA SER A 399 -16.81 29.59 6.40
C SER A 399 -18.07 30.43 6.19
N ARG A 400 -17.89 31.70 5.82
CA ARG A 400 -18.96 32.67 5.64
C ARG A 400 -18.63 33.56 4.45
N PRO A 401 -19.64 34.02 3.70
CA PRO A 401 -19.43 35.06 2.70
C PRO A 401 -18.85 36.32 3.35
N TYR A 402 -17.84 36.94 2.73
CA TYR A 402 -17.19 38.15 3.25
C TYR A 402 -16.67 38.00 4.69
N ASP A 403 -16.02 36.87 5.01
CA ASP A 403 -15.50 36.59 6.36
C ASP A 403 -14.46 37.65 6.76
N THR A 404 -14.72 38.38 7.85
CA THR A 404 -13.86 39.48 8.31
C THR A 404 -12.53 39.00 8.88
N ARG A 405 -12.37 37.68 9.09
CA ARG A 405 -11.16 37.06 9.64
C ARG A 405 -10.25 36.43 8.59
N MET A 406 -10.56 36.58 7.30
CA MET A 406 -9.70 36.10 6.22
C MET A 406 -8.28 36.67 6.38
N ILE A 407 -7.27 35.82 6.19
CA ILE A 407 -5.86 36.21 6.31
C ILE A 407 -5.03 35.88 5.07
N GLY A 408 -5.59 35.14 4.12
CA GLY A 408 -4.93 34.84 2.86
C GLY A 408 -5.48 33.60 2.20
N ILE A 409 -4.69 33.07 1.26
CA ILE A 409 -5.02 31.89 0.47
C ILE A 409 -3.90 30.86 0.69
N VAL A 410 -4.24 29.58 0.85
CA VAL A 410 -3.23 28.52 1.00
C VAL A 410 -2.38 28.45 -0.27
N SER A 411 -1.08 28.67 -0.13
CA SER A 411 -0.16 28.73 -1.26
C SER A 411 0.04 27.36 -1.89
N THR A 412 0.15 27.32 -3.21
CA THR A 412 0.56 26.10 -3.93
C THR A 412 2.08 26.02 -4.08
N LYS A 413 2.75 27.17 -4.29
CA LYS A 413 4.16 27.28 -4.68
C LYS A 413 4.74 28.63 -4.25
N PRO A 414 4.96 28.86 -2.94
CA PRO A 414 5.46 30.13 -2.43
C PRO A 414 6.92 30.36 -2.84
N SER A 415 7.26 31.60 -3.21
CA SER A 415 8.63 32.00 -3.58
C SER A 415 9.50 32.16 -2.34
N THR A 416 8.88 32.64 -1.27
CA THR A 416 9.50 32.82 0.03
C THR A 416 8.48 32.42 1.08
N VAL A 417 8.91 31.61 2.04
CA VAL A 417 8.12 31.19 3.19
C VAL A 417 8.81 31.66 4.46
N MET A 418 8.05 32.24 5.37
CA MET A 418 8.54 32.70 6.67
C MET A 418 7.70 32.11 7.81
N GLY A 419 8.21 32.14 9.04
CA GLY A 419 7.49 31.65 10.21
C GLY A 419 7.65 30.15 10.46
N SER A 420 6.97 29.66 11.49
CA SER A 420 6.99 28.27 11.92
C SER A 420 5.63 27.91 12.54
N ALA A 421 5.43 26.63 12.89
CA ALA A 421 4.25 26.14 13.60
C ALA A 421 4.57 25.84 15.08
N PRO A 422 4.74 26.86 15.96
CA PRO A 422 5.20 26.66 17.34
C PRO A 422 4.17 26.02 18.28
N GLU A 423 2.88 26.00 17.93
CA GLU A 423 1.80 25.51 18.82
C GLU A 423 1.43 24.03 18.57
N GLY A 424 2.18 23.33 17.71
CA GLY A 424 2.07 21.89 17.48
C GLY A 424 0.95 21.45 16.53
N GLY A 425 0.32 22.38 15.80
CA GLY A 425 -0.62 22.08 14.72
C GLY A 425 0.07 21.73 13.40
N THR A 426 -0.73 21.33 12.40
CA THR A 426 -0.23 21.06 11.05
C THR A 426 0.19 22.37 10.38
N PRO A 427 1.45 22.50 9.91
CA PRO A 427 1.93 23.73 9.25
C PRO A 427 1.28 23.90 7.87
N VAL A 428 0.80 25.10 7.59
CA VAL A 428 0.17 25.49 6.32
C VAL A 428 0.79 26.81 5.84
N ALA A 429 1.33 26.82 4.63
CA ALA A 429 1.84 28.04 4.00
C ALA A 429 0.67 28.88 3.46
N VAL A 430 0.49 30.09 3.98
CA VAL A 430 -0.57 31.02 3.57
C VAL A 430 0.04 32.19 2.82
N ALA A 431 -0.34 32.35 1.55
CA ALA A 431 0.04 33.47 0.72
C ALA A 431 -0.55 34.77 1.27
N LEU A 432 0.32 35.73 1.59
CA LEU A 432 -0.06 37.06 2.11
C LEU A 432 -0.06 38.12 1.00
N THR A 433 0.73 37.93 -0.05
CA THR A 433 0.83 38.80 -1.21
C THR A 433 1.42 38.05 -2.40
N GLY A 434 1.12 38.48 -3.62
CA GLY A 434 1.59 37.86 -4.86
C GLY A 434 0.53 37.01 -5.56
N ARG A 435 0.93 36.27 -6.59
CA ARG A 435 0.00 35.47 -7.40
C ARG A 435 -0.15 34.06 -6.85
N VAL A 436 -1.39 33.63 -6.67
CA VAL A 436 -1.74 32.32 -6.13
C VAL A 436 -2.99 31.79 -6.84
N PRO A 437 -3.04 30.49 -7.17
CA PRO A 437 -4.28 29.84 -7.55
C PRO A 437 -5.29 29.87 -6.39
N VAL A 438 -6.53 30.23 -6.67
CA VAL A 438 -7.63 30.24 -5.70
C VAL A 438 -8.78 29.38 -6.19
N GLN A 439 -9.35 28.57 -5.31
CA GLN A 439 -10.49 27.73 -5.64
C GLN A 439 -11.79 28.56 -5.67
N ILE A 440 -12.60 28.38 -6.71
CA ILE A 440 -13.84 29.13 -6.92
C ILE A 440 -15.05 28.27 -6.56
N ASP A 441 -15.97 28.83 -5.78
CA ASP A 441 -17.25 28.22 -5.49
C ASP A 441 -18.07 28.12 -6.80
N PRO A 442 -18.58 26.93 -7.17
CA PRO A 442 -19.45 26.78 -8.34
C PRO A 442 -20.68 27.69 -8.34
N ALA A 443 -21.10 28.20 -7.18
CA ALA A 443 -22.17 29.18 -7.03
C ALA A 443 -21.76 30.64 -7.31
N SER A 444 -20.49 30.91 -7.61
CA SER A 444 -20.03 32.26 -7.98
C SER A 444 -20.65 32.74 -9.29
N GLU A 445 -20.88 34.05 -9.39
CA GLU A 445 -21.08 34.71 -10.67
C GLU A 445 -19.81 34.60 -11.54
N PRO A 446 -19.91 34.76 -12.88
CA PRO A 446 -18.75 34.82 -13.77
C PRO A 446 -17.75 35.89 -13.31
N ILE A 447 -16.46 35.52 -13.36
CA ILE A 447 -15.34 36.36 -12.90
C ILE A 447 -14.56 36.78 -14.15
N GLU A 448 -14.30 38.07 -14.27
CA GLU A 448 -13.42 38.64 -15.28
C GLU A 448 -12.08 39.05 -14.65
N PRO A 449 -10.97 39.07 -15.42
CA PRO A 449 -9.71 39.62 -14.94
C PRO A 449 -9.87 41.04 -14.39
N GLY A 450 -9.43 41.26 -13.16
CA GLY A 450 -9.56 42.52 -12.44
C GLY A 450 -10.70 42.58 -11.43
N ASP A 451 -11.63 41.64 -11.45
CA ASP A 451 -12.68 41.52 -10.43
C ASP A 451 -12.10 41.21 -9.06
N PHE A 452 -12.73 41.74 -8.01
CA PHE A 452 -12.36 41.42 -6.64
C PHE A 452 -13.02 40.12 -6.19
N LEU A 453 -12.29 39.34 -5.39
CA LEU A 453 -12.72 38.04 -4.86
C LEU A 453 -12.82 38.08 -3.34
N THR A 454 -13.83 37.42 -2.80
CA THR A 454 -14.09 37.28 -1.36
C THR A 454 -14.41 35.83 -1.00
N SER A 455 -14.46 35.48 0.29
CA SER A 455 -14.89 34.15 0.73
C SER A 455 -16.35 33.89 0.41
N SER A 456 -16.68 32.62 0.20
CA SER A 456 -18.02 32.15 -0.10
C SER A 456 -18.70 31.52 1.12
N LYS A 457 -19.91 30.96 0.92
CA LYS A 457 -20.58 30.12 1.92
C LYS A 457 -19.98 28.71 1.97
N THR A 458 -19.42 28.23 0.86
CA THR A 458 -18.75 26.94 0.82
C THR A 458 -17.36 27.08 1.44
N PRO A 459 -17.04 26.30 2.50
CA PRO A 459 -15.82 26.54 3.26
C PRO A 459 -14.56 26.52 2.40
N GLY A 460 -13.76 27.58 2.49
CA GLY A 460 -12.47 27.70 1.79
C GLY A 460 -12.58 28.20 0.34
N LEU A 461 -13.76 28.32 -0.26
CA LEU A 461 -13.89 28.71 -1.67
C LEU A 461 -14.15 30.21 -1.83
N ALA A 462 -13.70 30.76 -2.95
CA ALA A 462 -13.89 32.16 -3.33
C ALA A 462 -15.12 32.37 -4.22
N ILE A 463 -15.69 33.57 -4.14
CA ILE A 463 -16.72 34.09 -5.06
C ILE A 463 -16.34 35.50 -5.51
N LYS A 464 -16.93 35.96 -6.61
CA LYS A 464 -16.89 37.37 -7.02
C LYS A 464 -17.46 38.27 -5.91
N ALA A 465 -16.74 39.34 -5.58
CA ALA A 465 -17.23 40.38 -4.67
C ALA A 465 -18.17 41.33 -5.42
N VAL A 466 -19.45 41.29 -5.05
CA VAL A 466 -20.55 42.06 -5.66
C VAL A 466 -21.19 43.06 -4.68
N SER A 467 -20.66 43.15 -3.46
CA SER A 467 -21.15 44.04 -2.40
C SER A 467 -19.99 44.60 -1.58
N PRO A 468 -20.18 45.74 -0.90
CA PRO A 468 -19.17 46.29 0.00
C PRO A 468 -18.77 45.28 1.07
N GLY A 469 -17.48 44.96 1.16
CA GLY A 469 -17.01 43.94 2.09
C GLY A 469 -15.51 43.68 2.03
N TYR A 470 -15.07 42.77 2.90
CA TYR A 470 -13.68 42.31 2.89
C TYR A 470 -13.43 41.40 1.70
N ILE A 471 -12.32 41.63 1.02
CA ILE A 471 -11.82 40.86 -0.11
C ILE A 471 -10.50 40.19 0.28
N VAL A 472 -10.12 39.17 -0.48
CA VAL A 472 -8.86 38.45 -0.28
C VAL A 472 -7.94 38.52 -1.51
N ALA A 473 -8.51 38.73 -2.70
CA ALA A 473 -7.73 38.74 -3.93
C ALA A 473 -8.40 39.54 -5.05
N LYS A 474 -7.65 39.75 -6.12
CA LYS A 474 -8.12 40.23 -7.42
C LYS A 474 -7.85 39.17 -8.48
N ALA A 475 -8.85 38.81 -9.27
CA ALA A 475 -8.74 37.80 -10.31
C ALA A 475 -7.77 38.22 -11.41
N LEU A 476 -6.92 37.29 -11.87
CA LEU A 476 -6.02 37.50 -13.01
C LEU A 476 -6.48 36.74 -14.26
N GLU A 477 -7.44 35.85 -14.11
CA GLU A 477 -8.00 35.02 -15.17
C GLU A 477 -9.53 35.12 -15.18
N HIS A 478 -10.09 34.86 -16.35
CA HIS A 478 -11.53 34.70 -16.50
C HIS A 478 -11.96 33.34 -15.93
N TRP A 479 -13.11 33.31 -15.25
CA TRP A 479 -13.76 32.07 -14.81
C TRP A 479 -15.24 32.08 -15.14
N ASN A 480 -15.75 30.94 -15.62
CA ASN A 480 -17.18 30.71 -15.71
C ASN A 480 -17.58 29.37 -15.08
N PRO A 481 -18.82 29.25 -14.56
CA PRO A 481 -19.29 28.02 -13.92
C PRO A 481 -19.38 26.78 -14.85
N GLN A 482 -19.36 26.98 -16.17
CA GLN A 482 -19.60 25.93 -17.17
C GLN A 482 -18.31 25.33 -17.76
N ALA A 483 -17.14 25.93 -17.49
CA ALA A 483 -15.87 25.54 -18.08
C ALA A 483 -15.21 24.32 -17.39
N GLY A 484 -15.74 23.86 -16.25
CA GLY A 484 -15.15 22.75 -15.47
C GLY A 484 -13.82 23.11 -14.78
N GLN A 485 -13.42 24.38 -14.80
CA GLN A 485 -12.26 24.89 -14.09
C GLN A 485 -12.65 25.17 -12.63
N HIS A 486 -11.87 24.68 -11.67
CA HIS A 486 -12.14 24.86 -10.24
C HIS A 486 -11.21 25.86 -9.55
N MET A 487 -10.13 26.27 -10.24
CA MET A 487 -9.15 27.25 -9.75
C MET A 487 -8.83 28.28 -10.81
N ILE A 488 -8.64 29.52 -10.39
CA ILE A 488 -8.07 30.58 -11.23
C ILE A 488 -6.88 31.23 -10.54
N GLU A 489 -5.97 31.78 -11.32
CA GLU A 489 -4.89 32.61 -10.78
C GLU A 489 -5.46 33.95 -10.26
N ALA A 490 -5.06 34.34 -9.05
CA ALA A 490 -5.46 35.60 -8.43
C ALA A 490 -4.26 36.28 -7.73
N PHE A 491 -4.29 37.61 -7.66
CA PHE A 491 -3.33 38.38 -6.88
C PHE A 491 -3.89 38.62 -5.48
N VAL A 492 -3.20 38.15 -4.44
CA VAL A 492 -3.62 38.32 -3.04
C VAL A 492 -3.60 39.80 -2.67
N THR A 493 -4.75 40.30 -2.22
CA THR A 493 -4.91 41.66 -1.72
C THR A 493 -6.04 41.67 -0.68
N LEU A 494 -5.63 41.72 0.59
CA LEU A 494 -6.57 41.84 1.71
C LEU A 494 -6.98 43.29 1.87
N GLY A 495 -8.28 43.53 1.97
CA GLY A 495 -8.79 44.88 2.17
C GLY A 495 -10.31 44.91 2.21
N PHE A 496 -10.86 46.08 2.53
CA PHE A 496 -12.27 46.35 2.34
C PHE A 496 -12.44 47.09 1.02
N VAL A 497 -13.34 46.61 0.16
CA VAL A 497 -13.66 47.24 -1.11
C VAL A 497 -15.16 47.38 -1.25
N ASP A 498 -15.60 48.52 -1.78
CA ASP A 498 -16.91 48.67 -2.38
C ASP A 498 -16.75 48.50 -3.91
N PRO A 499 -17.14 47.34 -4.48
CA PRO A 499 -16.96 47.08 -5.90
C PRO A 499 -17.88 47.96 -6.78
N ASP A 500 -18.91 48.57 -6.20
CA ASP A 500 -19.84 49.43 -6.90
C ASP A 500 -19.74 50.89 -6.40
N LEU A 501 -18.74 51.62 -6.91
CA LEU A 501 -18.63 53.07 -6.74
C LEU A 501 -19.86 53.84 -7.28
N SER A 502 -20.82 53.19 -7.95
CA SER A 502 -22.07 53.82 -8.39
C SER A 502 -22.94 54.30 -7.24
N ILE A 503 -22.75 53.84 -6.00
CA ILE A 503 -23.44 54.39 -4.83
C ILE A 503 -23.10 55.87 -4.64
N ILE A 504 -21.84 56.26 -4.85
CA ILE A 504 -21.43 57.69 -4.80
C ILE A 504 -22.12 58.47 -5.92
N THR A 505 -22.17 57.92 -7.14
CA THR A 505 -22.81 58.58 -8.29
C THR A 505 -24.34 58.66 -8.13
N LYS A 506 -24.98 57.63 -7.56
CA LYS A 506 -26.42 57.59 -7.25
C LYS A 506 -26.77 58.56 -6.12
N LEU A 507 -25.98 58.59 -5.05
CA LEU A 507 -26.14 59.56 -3.96
C LEU A 507 -25.93 60.99 -4.46
N GLN A 508 -24.94 61.24 -5.32
CA GLN A 508 -24.75 62.56 -5.96
C GLN A 508 -25.96 62.95 -6.81
N HIS A 509 -26.51 62.00 -7.59
CA HIS A 509 -27.71 62.24 -8.39
C HIS A 509 -28.97 62.51 -7.54
N GLU A 510 -29.16 61.77 -6.45
CA GLU A 510 -30.25 62.01 -5.50
C GLU A 510 -30.12 63.35 -4.78
N ILE A 511 -28.90 63.74 -4.38
CA ILE A 511 -28.61 65.06 -3.79
C ILE A 511 -28.97 66.17 -4.77
N GLU A 512 -28.56 66.08 -6.04
CA GLU A 512 -28.90 67.09 -7.05
C GLU A 512 -30.41 67.14 -7.33
N THR A 513 -31.09 65.99 -7.31
CA THR A 513 -32.55 65.91 -7.46
C THR A 513 -33.26 66.58 -6.27
N LEU A 514 -32.78 66.36 -5.04
CA LEU A 514 -33.33 66.98 -3.83
C LEU A 514 -33.07 68.49 -3.78
N LYS A 515 -31.87 68.96 -4.17
CA LYS A 515 -31.57 70.40 -4.31
C LYS A 515 -32.54 71.08 -5.28
N THR A 516 -32.77 70.46 -6.43
CA THR A 516 -33.71 70.99 -7.43
C THR A 516 -35.13 71.10 -6.88
N ARG A 517 -35.60 70.08 -6.15
CA ARG A 517 -36.92 70.11 -5.49
C ARG A 517 -37.00 71.15 -4.39
N LEU A 518 -35.93 71.35 -3.62
CA LEU A 518 -35.86 72.38 -2.59
C LEU A 518 -35.97 73.78 -3.18
N SER A 519 -35.21 74.08 -4.24
CA SER A 519 -35.30 75.38 -4.93
C SER A 519 -36.70 75.64 -5.49
N GLN A 520 -37.36 74.63 -6.06
CA GLN A 520 -38.75 74.74 -6.52
C GLN A 520 -39.74 75.00 -5.36
N LEU A 521 -39.48 74.44 -4.18
CA LEU A 521 -40.28 74.68 -2.97
C LEU A 521 -40.05 76.09 -2.41
N GLU A 522 -38.81 76.57 -2.37
CA GLU A 522 -38.45 77.93 -1.95
C GLU A 522 -39.08 78.99 -2.86
N GLU A 523 -39.10 78.76 -4.17
CA GLU A 523 -39.79 79.61 -5.15
C GLU A 523 -41.30 79.63 -4.92
N ARG A 524 -41.92 78.46 -4.69
CA ARG A 524 -43.36 78.34 -4.40
C ARG A 524 -43.78 78.94 -3.06
N LEU A 525 -42.89 78.97 -2.08
CA LEU A 525 -43.12 79.53 -0.74
C LEU A 525 -42.76 81.03 -0.65
N GLY A 526 -42.25 81.63 -1.73
CA GLY A 526 -41.87 83.05 -1.76
C GLY A 526 -40.66 83.39 -0.88
N LEU A 527 -39.85 82.40 -0.52
CA LEU A 527 -38.71 82.55 0.39
C LEU A 527 -37.42 83.00 -0.33
N SER A 528 -37.45 83.12 -1.67
CA SER A 528 -36.26 83.41 -2.49
C SER A 528 -35.61 84.78 -2.25
N ASN A 529 -36.19 85.66 -1.41
CA ASN A 529 -35.68 87.01 -1.12
C ASN A 529 -35.53 87.32 0.38
N VAL A 530 -35.32 86.32 1.24
CA VAL A 530 -34.93 86.57 2.63
C VAL A 530 -33.47 86.17 2.87
N HIS A 531 -32.55 86.79 2.11
CA HIS A 531 -31.18 87.07 2.52
C HIS A 531 -30.69 88.35 1.84
#